data_AF-A0A935B1W9-F1
#
_entry.id   AF-A0A935B1W9-F1
#
_cell.length_a   1.000
_cell.length_b   1.000
_cell.length_c   1.000
_cell.angle_alpha   90.00
_cell.angle_beta   90.00
_cell.angle_gamma   90.00
#
_symmetry.space_group_name_H-M   'P 1'
#
loop_
_entity.id
_entity.type
_entity.pdbx_description
1 polymer ?
#
loop_
_entity_poly.entity_id
_entity_poly.type
_entity_poly.pdbx_seq_one_letter_code
_entity_poly.pdbx_strand_id
1 'polypeptide(L)'
;MYFLALGELGFAGLLLVLGLVFGNVLGNVKLRNKVVLQETGPPEQVKADVRLLNMLAASALGFSVSGAFLSVTYYPHLYVLTALFIATRQIVASGYPALAEAKRPIPVPRRSVGTTG
;
A
#
# COMPACT_ATOMS: atom_id res chain seq x y z
N MET A 1 -18.81 0.45 -11.85
CA MET A 1 -18.19 1.57 -11.14
C MET A 1 -17.54 2.46 -12.16
N TYR A 2 -16.66 1.94 -13.01
CA TYR A 2 -15.88 2.75 -13.94
C TYR A 2 -16.70 3.46 -15.03
N PHE A 3 -17.66 2.77 -15.67
CA PHE A 3 -18.53 3.41 -16.68
C PHE A 3 -19.48 4.45 -16.07
N LEU A 4 -19.97 4.21 -14.85
CA LEU A 4 -20.81 5.15 -14.13
C LEU A 4 -20.00 6.35 -13.62
N ALA A 5 -18.79 6.13 -13.08
CA ALA A 5 -17.86 7.19 -12.71
C ALA A 5 -17.42 8.03 -13.93
N LEU A 6 -17.22 7.40 -15.09
CA LEU A 6 -16.99 8.12 -16.35
C LEU A 6 -18.21 8.95 -16.77
N GLY A 7 -19.42 8.43 -16.59
CA GLY A 7 -20.66 9.12 -16.92
C GLY A 7 -21.01 10.27 -15.97
N GLU A 8 -20.72 10.13 -14.67
CA GLU A 8 -21.09 11.11 -13.63
C GLU A 8 -19.96 12.10 -13.30
N LEU A 9 -18.72 11.62 -13.19
CA LEU A 9 -17.54 12.39 -12.73
C LEU A 9 -16.52 12.61 -13.87
N GLY A 10 -16.79 12.09 -15.07
CA GLY A 10 -15.89 12.18 -16.21
C GLY A 10 -14.59 11.41 -16.02
N PHE A 11 -13.58 11.80 -16.80
CA PHE A 11 -12.25 11.18 -16.76
C PHE A 11 -11.55 11.35 -15.40
N ALA A 12 -11.84 12.43 -14.68
CA ALA A 12 -11.27 12.70 -13.36
C ALA A 12 -11.69 11.64 -12.32
N GLY A 13 -12.98 11.28 -12.28
CA GLY A 13 -13.48 10.24 -11.38
C GLY A 13 -12.86 8.87 -11.67
N LEU A 14 -12.72 8.52 -12.96
CA LEU A 14 -12.06 7.28 -13.36
C LEU A 14 -10.60 7.24 -12.89
N LEU A 15 -9.83 8.30 -13.14
CA LEU A 15 -8.43 8.38 -12.73
C LEU A 15 -8.26 8.27 -11.21
N LEU A 16 -9.18 8.86 -10.43
CA LEU A 16 -9.14 8.76 -8.97
C LEU A 16 -9.34 7.31 -8.50
N VAL A 17 -10.35 6.61 -9.03
CA VAL A 17 -10.61 5.22 -8.63
C VAL A 17 -9.47 4.31 -9.05
N LEU A 18 -8.98 4.45 -10.29
CA LEU A 18 -7.84 3.67 -10.76
C LEU A 18 -6.59 3.98 -9.93
N GLY A 19 -6.30 5.26 -9.68
CA GLY A 19 -5.18 5.69 -8.86
C GLY A 19 -5.23 5.15 -7.44
N LEU A 20 -6.41 5.08 -6.83
CA LEU A 20 -6.61 4.51 -5.49
C LEU A 20 -6.33 3.00 -5.48
N VAL A 21 -6.90 2.25 -6.43
CA VAL A 21 -6.72 0.80 -6.54
C VAL A 21 -5.26 0.47 -6.83
N PHE A 22 -4.71 1.04 -7.92
CA PHE A 22 -3.34 0.77 -8.32
C PHE A 22 -2.34 1.28 -7.29
N GLY A 23 -2.57 2.44 -6.66
CA GLY A 23 -1.72 2.96 -5.60
C GLY A 23 -1.59 2.01 -4.41
N ASN A 24 -2.69 1.38 -3.99
CA ASN A 24 -2.67 0.37 -2.93
C ASN A 24 -1.89 -0.89 -3.35
N VAL A 25 -2.13 -1.40 -4.56
CA VAL A 25 -1.42 -2.58 -5.09
C VAL A 25 0.08 -2.31 -5.23
N LEU A 26 0.48 -1.17 -5.82
CA LEU A 26 1.88 -0.77 -5.95
C LEU A 26 2.56 -0.63 -4.57
N GLY A 27 1.85 -0.08 -3.58
CA GLY A 27 2.34 0.01 -2.21
C GLY A 27 2.63 -1.36 -1.60
N ASN A 28 1.75 -2.34 -1.85
CA ASN A 28 1.93 -3.73 -1.40
C ASN A 28 3.13 -4.41 -2.06
N VAL A 29 3.27 -4.25 -3.38
CA VAL A 29 4.40 -4.82 -4.15
C VAL A 29 5.74 -4.23 -3.67
N LYS A 30 5.79 -2.93 -3.41
CA LYS A 30 7.00 -2.28 -2.86
C LYS A 30 7.38 -2.85 -1.50
N LEU A 31 6.43 -3.05 -0.60
CA LEU A 31 6.69 -3.63 0.72
C LEU A 31 7.15 -5.09 0.60
N ARG A 32 6.46 -5.89 -0.22
CA ARG A 32 6.83 -7.28 -0.53
C ARG A 32 8.28 -7.38 -1.00
N ASN A 33 8.68 -6.55 -1.96
CA ASN A 33 10.04 -6.59 -2.49
C ASN A 33 11.07 -6.23 -1.42
N LYS A 34 10.77 -5.29 -0.52
CA LYS A 34 11.65 -4.98 0.61
C LYS A 34 11.80 -6.17 1.56
N VAL A 35 10.70 -6.81 1.93
CA VAL A 35 10.70 -7.98 2.83
C VAL A 35 11.48 -9.15 2.22
N VAL A 36 11.32 -9.41 0.93
CA VAL A 36 12.03 -10.49 0.21
C VAL A 36 13.51 -10.18 0.06
N LEU A 37 13.88 -8.97 -0.35
CA LEU A 37 15.28 -8.61 -0.66
C LEU A 37 16.14 -8.41 0.58
N GLN A 38 15.56 -8.02 1.70
CA GLN A 38 16.32 -7.72 2.92
C GLN A 38 16.38 -8.89 3.90
N GLU A 39 15.79 -10.05 3.57
CA GLU A 39 15.71 -11.28 4.40
C GLU A 39 15.60 -11.01 5.90
N THR A 40 14.77 -10.03 6.27
CA THR A 40 14.88 -9.32 7.56
C THR A 40 14.28 -10.11 8.72
N GLY A 41 13.82 -11.35 8.50
CA GLY A 41 13.19 -12.14 9.53
C GLY A 41 13.21 -13.64 9.23
N PRO A 42 12.64 -14.46 10.14
CA PRO A 42 12.58 -15.90 9.98
C PRO A 42 11.97 -16.31 8.63
N PRO A 43 12.54 -17.31 7.93
CA PRO A 43 12.11 -17.67 6.57
C PRO A 43 10.65 -18.12 6.50
N GLU A 44 10.09 -18.67 7.58
CA GLU A 44 8.68 -19.02 7.68
C GLU A 44 7.77 -17.79 7.74
N GLN A 45 8.13 -16.79 8.56
CA GLN A 45 7.40 -15.53 8.68
C GLN A 45 7.41 -14.75 7.35
N VAL A 46 8.57 -14.68 6.69
CA VAL A 46 8.71 -14.07 5.36
C VAL A 46 7.77 -14.71 4.33
N LYS A 47 7.68 -16.05 4.30
CA LYS A 47 6.76 -16.75 3.40
C LYS A 47 5.30 -16.44 3.71
N ALA A 48 4.92 -16.43 4.98
CA ALA A 48 3.55 -16.13 5.41
C ALA A 48 3.14 -14.70 5.02
N ASP A 49 3.99 -13.71 5.31
CA ASP A 49 3.73 -12.30 5.04
C ASP A 49 3.68 -12.01 3.54
N VAL A 50 4.60 -12.58 2.75
CA VAL A 50 4.57 -12.46 1.29
C VAL A 50 3.31 -13.10 0.71
N ARG A 51 2.88 -14.26 1.22
CA ARG A 51 1.64 -14.91 0.78
C ARG A 51 0.44 -14.03 1.09
N LEU A 52 0.38 -13.44 2.28
CA LEU A 52 -0.71 -12.56 2.68
C LEU A 52 -0.78 -11.30 1.78
N LEU A 53 0.36 -10.65 1.53
CA LEU A 53 0.43 -9.51 0.61
C LEU A 53 -0.02 -9.87 -0.83
N ASN A 54 0.35 -11.05 -1.31
CA ASN A 54 -0.04 -11.54 -2.64
C ASN A 54 -1.54 -11.84 -2.72
N MET A 55 -2.10 -12.53 -1.72
CA MET A 55 -3.54 -12.85 -1.69
C MET A 55 -4.37 -11.57 -1.65
N LEU A 56 -3.96 -10.57 -0.86
CA LEU A 56 -4.65 -9.28 -0.81
C LEU A 56 -4.61 -8.54 -2.16
N ALA A 57 -3.47 -8.57 -2.85
CA ALA A 57 -3.37 -7.99 -4.20
C ALA A 57 -4.25 -8.73 -5.22
N ALA A 58 -4.30 -10.07 -5.16
CA ALA A 58 -5.16 -10.88 -6.01
C ALA A 58 -6.65 -10.62 -5.75
N SER A 59 -7.06 -10.51 -4.48
CA SER A 59 -8.42 -10.16 -4.10
C SER A 59 -8.81 -8.76 -4.61
N ALA A 60 -7.89 -7.80 -4.53
CA ALA A 60 -8.13 -6.44 -5.04
C ALA A 60 -8.27 -6.41 -6.57
N LEU A 61 -7.48 -7.21 -7.29
CA LEU A 61 -7.64 -7.38 -8.74
C LEU A 61 -9.00 -8.00 -9.08
N GLY A 62 -9.39 -9.07 -8.38
CA GLY A 62 -10.71 -9.68 -8.54
C GLY A 62 -11.84 -8.68 -8.30
N PHE A 63 -11.77 -7.93 -7.20
CA PHE A 63 -12.72 -6.85 -6.91
C PHE A 63 -12.74 -5.79 -8.02
N SER A 64 -11.57 -5.42 -8.56
CA SER A 64 -11.46 -4.41 -9.62
C SER A 64 -12.12 -4.88 -10.92
N VAL A 65 -11.91 -6.14 -11.31
CA VAL A 65 -12.55 -6.74 -12.49
C VAL A 65 -14.06 -6.84 -12.30
N SER A 66 -14.53 -7.35 -11.15
CA SER A 66 -15.97 -7.40 -10.85
C SER A 66 -16.60 -6.01 -10.77
N GLY A 67 -15.90 -5.04 -10.19
CA GLY A 67 -16.33 -3.64 -10.08
C GLY A 67 -16.51 -2.93 -11.43
N ALA A 68 -15.92 -3.45 -12.50
CA ALA A 68 -16.17 -2.97 -13.85
C ALA A 68 -17.60 -3.22 -14.31
N PHE A 69 -18.20 -4.33 -13.88
CA PHE A 69 -19.56 -4.74 -14.23
C PHE A 69 -20.64 -4.28 -13.24
N LEU A 70 -20.28 -3.90 -12.01
CA LEU A 70 -21.25 -3.33 -11.05
C LEU A 70 -21.64 -1.91 -11.44
N SER A 71 -22.90 -1.60 -11.74
CA SER A 71 -23.33 -0.20 -12.01
C SER A 71 -23.66 0.57 -10.72
N VAL A 72 -22.71 0.66 -9.79
CA VAL A 72 -22.78 1.53 -8.60
C VAL A 72 -21.45 2.26 -8.50
N THR A 73 -21.37 3.47 -7.94
CA THR A 73 -20.09 4.20 -7.69
C THR A 73 -19.87 4.51 -6.21
N TYR A 74 -20.95 4.60 -5.42
CA TYR A 74 -20.95 5.16 -4.07
C TYR A 74 -20.75 4.15 -2.93
N TYR A 75 -20.37 2.91 -3.24
CA TYR A 75 -20.23 1.90 -2.20
C TYR A 75 -18.94 2.11 -1.38
N PRO A 76 -18.99 2.01 -0.04
CA PRO A 76 -17.83 2.23 0.83
C PRO A 76 -16.73 1.16 0.69
N HIS A 77 -16.92 0.15 -0.16
CA HIS A 77 -16.02 -0.99 -0.34
C HIS A 77 -14.59 -0.58 -0.73
N LEU A 78 -14.41 0.48 -1.52
CA LEU A 78 -13.08 0.99 -1.88
C LEU A 78 -12.32 1.53 -0.66
N TYR A 79 -13.02 2.20 0.27
CA TYR A 79 -12.42 2.71 1.50
C TYR A 79 -12.07 1.56 2.46
N VAL A 80 -12.96 0.57 2.59
CA VAL A 80 -12.71 -0.63 3.40
C VAL A 80 -11.52 -1.43 2.86
N LEU A 81 -11.43 -1.63 1.55
CA LEU A 81 -10.28 -2.28 0.92
C LEU A 81 -8.99 -1.49 1.17
N THR A 82 -9.03 -0.17 1.02
CA THR A 82 -7.88 0.69 1.30
C THR A 82 -7.43 0.57 2.77
N ALA A 83 -8.38 0.57 3.72
CA ALA A 83 -8.09 0.36 5.13
C ALA A 83 -7.44 -1.02 5.37
N LEU A 84 -7.93 -2.07 4.71
CA LEU A 84 -7.36 -3.41 4.79
C LEU A 84 -5.91 -3.44 4.27
N PHE A 85 -5.63 -2.80 3.12
CA PHE A 85 -4.26 -2.64 2.62
C PHE A 85 -3.35 -1.90 3.59
N ILE A 86 -3.84 -0.86 4.26
CA ILE A 86 -3.05 -0.11 5.24
C ILE A 86 -2.78 -0.98 6.46
N ALA A 87 -3.81 -1.62 7.02
CA ALA A 87 -3.70 -2.48 8.20
C ALA A 87 -2.74 -3.66 7.94
N THR A 88 -2.89 -4.34 6.82
CA THR A 88 -1.99 -5.43 6.41
C THR A 88 -0.54 -4.95 6.31
N ARG A 89 -0.30 -3.79 5.67
CA ARG A 89 1.07 -3.25 5.55
C ARG A 89 1.65 -2.89 6.91
N GLN A 90 0.85 -2.38 7.85
CA GLN A 90 1.31 -2.08 9.21
C GLN A 90 1.67 -3.36 9.97
N ILE A 91 0.84 -4.39 9.89
CA ILE A 91 1.10 -5.70 10.52
C ILE A 91 2.41 -6.28 9.97
N VAL A 92 2.55 -6.36 8.65
CA VAL A 92 3.78 -6.87 8.02
C VAL A 92 4.98 -6.01 8.40
N ALA A 93 4.88 -4.67 8.30
CA ALA A 93 6.00 -3.79 8.65
C ALA A 93 6.41 -3.88 10.13
N SER A 94 5.46 -4.15 11.04
CA SER A 94 5.76 -4.34 12.47
C SER A 94 6.58 -5.60 12.76
N GLY A 95 6.48 -6.61 11.88
CA GLY A 95 7.30 -7.82 11.94
C GLY A 95 8.76 -7.63 11.53
N TYR A 96 9.11 -6.48 10.95
CA TYR A 96 10.45 -6.21 10.41
C TYR A 96 11.00 -4.86 10.91
N PRO A 97 11.58 -4.80 12.12
CA PRO A 97 12.07 -3.56 12.71
C PRO A 97 13.14 -2.84 11.87
N ALA A 98 13.95 -3.56 11.09
CA ALA A 98 14.92 -2.93 10.19
C ALA A 98 14.25 -2.12 9.04
N LEU A 99 13.04 -2.50 8.62
CA LEU A 99 12.23 -1.71 7.68
C LEU A 99 11.71 -0.42 8.30
N ALA A 100 11.47 -0.41 9.61
CA ALA A 100 11.07 0.78 10.35
C ALA A 100 12.26 1.74 10.55
N GLU A 101 13.46 1.19 10.77
CA GLU A 101 14.68 1.96 10.96
C GLU A 101 15.17 2.62 9.66
N ALA A 102 15.06 1.93 8.52
CA ALA A 102 15.32 2.51 7.20
C ALA A 102 14.38 3.68 6.82
N LYS A 103 13.26 3.82 7.54
CA LYS A 103 12.30 4.93 7.37
C LYS A 103 12.57 6.10 8.33
N ARG A 104 13.46 5.94 9.32
CA ARG A 104 13.85 7.04 10.21
C ARG A 104 14.69 8.04 9.41
N PRO A 105 14.35 9.34 9.42
CA PRO A 105 15.21 10.35 8.82
C PRO A 105 16.57 10.29 9.51
N ILE A 106 17.65 10.24 8.71
CA ILE A 106 19.03 10.28 9.20
C ILE A 106 19.13 11.50 10.12
N PRO A 107 19.58 11.36 11.39
CA PRO A 107 19.79 12.51 12.26
C PRO A 107 20.77 13.44 11.56
N VAL A 108 20.30 14.61 11.13
CA VAL A 108 21.19 15.65 10.58
C VAL A 108 22.14 16.02 11.71
N PRO A 109 23.47 15.83 11.58
CA PRO A 109 24.40 16.25 12.61
C PRO A 109 24.20 17.74 12.84
N ARG A 110 23.75 18.12 14.04
CA ARG A 110 23.59 19.52 14.42
C ARG A 110 24.99 20.10 14.47
N ARG A 111 25.41 20.77 13.39
CA ARG A 111 26.71 21.45 13.30
C ARG A 111 26.76 22.44 14.46
N SER A 112 27.56 22.15 15.49
CA SER A 112 27.82 23.07 16.58
C SER A 112 28.49 24.30 15.98
N VAL A 113 27.71 25.37 15.81
CA VAL A 113 28.24 26.67 15.41
C VAL A 113 29.10 27.13 16.57
N GLY A 114 30.41 27.10 16.37
CA GLY A 114 31.39 27.53 17.36
C GLY A 114 31.10 28.97 17.76
N THR A 115 30.75 29.15 19.03
CA THR A 115 30.77 30.45 19.69
C THR A 115 32.23 30.85 19.80
N THR A 116 32.68 31.75 18.93
CA THR A 116 33.99 32.42 19.06
C THR A 116 33.70 33.72 19.79
N GLY A 117 34.40 33.94 20.91
CA GLY A 117 34.21 35.06 21.82
C GLY A 117 34.82 36.36 21.34
#